data_AF-A0A6G2RWU5-F1
#
_entry.id   AF-A0A6G2RWU5-F1
#
_cell.length_a   1.000
_cell.length_b   1.000
_cell.length_c   1.000
_cell.angle_alpha   90.00
_cell.angle_beta   90.00
_cell.angle_gamma   90.00
#
_symmetry.space_group_name_H-M   'P 1'
#
loop_
_entity.id
_entity.type
_entity.pdbx_description
1 polymer ?
#
loop_
_entity_poly.entity_id
_entity_poly.type
_entity_poly.pdbx_seq_one_letter_code
_entity_poly.pdbx_strand_id
1 'polypeptide(L)' 'MTDRRPGDGNAETLRAYWARGKGAAKIRWGTPGDFDRCVGELSKYMPGRAEGYCNLLHKRATGIYPATHAKADRGGT' A
#
# COMPACT_ATOMS: atom_id res chain seq x y z
N MET A 1 14.98 -16.02 23.92
CA MET A 1 14.32 -16.00 22.60
C MET A 1 14.64 -14.74 21.79
N THR A 2 15.92 -14.28 21.79
CA THR A 2 16.35 -13.19 20.90
C THR A 2 17.28 -13.79 19.85
N ASP A 3 16.77 -13.92 18.63
CA ASP A 3 17.59 -13.88 17.42
C ASP A 3 16.94 -12.86 16.50
N ARG A 4 17.71 -11.83 16.21
CA ARG A 4 17.29 -10.52 15.70
C ARG A 4 17.89 -10.45 14.31
N ARG A 5 17.18 -10.95 13.29
CA ARG A 5 17.59 -10.78 11.89
C ARG A 5 17.67 -9.29 11.55
N PRO A 6 18.87 -8.74 11.24
CA PRO A 6 19.02 -7.34 10.89
C PRO A 6 18.59 -7.14 9.43
N GLY A 7 17.37 -6.62 9.21
CA GLY A 7 16.93 -6.21 7.87
C GLY A 7 15.44 -5.96 7.68
N ASP A 8 14.54 -6.68 8.37
CA ASP A 8 13.10 -6.69 8.01
C ASP A 8 12.17 -5.99 9.02
N GLY A 9 12.63 -5.70 10.24
CA GLY A 9 11.78 -5.11 11.29
C GLY A 9 11.20 -3.74 10.92
N ASN A 10 11.93 -2.94 10.14
CA ASN A 10 11.42 -1.66 9.64
C ASN A 10 10.45 -1.85 8.46
N ALA A 11 10.68 -2.83 7.60
CA ALA A 11 9.88 -3.04 6.39
C ALA A 11 8.47 -3.53 6.74
N GLU A 12 8.33 -4.45 7.71
CA GLU A 12 7.01 -4.87 8.19
C GLU A 12 6.28 -3.77 8.94
N THR A 13 6.99 -2.99 9.76
CA THR A 13 6.42 -1.83 10.46
C THR A 13 5.94 -0.77 9.47
N LEU A 14 6.72 -0.48 8.42
CA LEU A 14 6.32 0.38 7.31
C LEU A 14 5.10 -0.18 6.57
N ARG A 15 5.10 -1.49 6.26
CA ARG A 15 3.95 -2.15 5.62
C ARG A 15 2.69 -1.99 6.48
N ALA A 16 2.78 -2.16 7.80
CA ALA A 16 1.65 -1.96 8.71
C ALA A 16 1.21 -0.49 8.78
N TYR A 17 2.16 0.44 8.85
CA TYR A 17 1.91 1.88 8.89
C TYR A 17 1.17 2.39 7.64
N TRP A 18 1.58 1.93 6.46
CA TRP A 18 0.95 2.31 5.19
C TRP A 18 -0.33 1.52 4.90
N ALA A 19 -0.49 0.31 5.44
CA ALA A 19 -1.69 -0.51 5.20
C ALA A 19 -2.86 -0.13 6.13
N ARG A 20 -2.57 0.11 7.41
CA ARG A 20 -3.59 0.30 8.46
C ARG A 20 -3.30 1.47 9.39
N GLY A 21 -2.09 2.02 9.36
CA GLY A 21 -1.67 3.10 10.25
C GLY A 21 -1.93 4.50 9.68
N LYS A 22 -1.16 5.48 10.14
CA LYS A 22 -1.33 6.89 9.75
C LYS A 22 -1.06 7.12 8.25
N GLY A 23 -0.21 6.29 7.63
CA GLY A 23 0.02 6.31 6.18
C GLY A 23 -1.20 5.84 5.38
N ALA A 24 -1.91 4.84 5.90
CA ALA A 24 -3.16 4.35 5.30
C ALA A 24 -4.25 5.43 5.26
N ALA A 25 -4.34 6.24 6.32
CA ALA A 25 -5.28 7.35 6.38
C ALA A 25 -4.96 8.46 5.37
N LYS A 26 -3.68 8.66 5.01
CA LYS A 26 -3.27 9.59 3.95
C LYS A 26 -3.65 9.07 2.56
N ILE A 27 -3.40 7.78 2.33
CA ILE A 27 -3.76 7.12 1.06
C ILE A 27 -5.28 7.03 0.92
N ARG A 28 -6.03 6.88 2.02
CA ARG A 28 -7.47 6.60 2.08
C ARG A 28 -7.85 5.37 1.26
N TRP A 29 -7.38 4.20 1.69
CA TRP A 29 -7.73 2.93 1.07
C TRP A 29 -9.24 2.73 0.94
N GLY A 30 -9.68 2.18 -0.19
CA GLY A 30 -11.09 2.01 -0.51
C GLY A 30 -11.73 3.24 -1.14
N THR A 31 -10.92 4.20 -1.63
CA THR A 31 -11.42 5.35 -2.39
C THR A 31 -10.88 5.34 -3.82
N PRO A 32 -11.63 5.92 -4.78
CA PRO A 32 -11.20 6.03 -6.17
C PRO A 32 -9.80 6.63 -6.27
N GLY A 33 -8.86 5.93 -6.93
CA GLY A 33 -7.48 6.40 -7.10
C GLY A 33 -6.61 6.34 -5.85
N ASP A 34 -6.93 5.50 -4.86
CA ASP A 34 -6.04 5.25 -3.71
C ASP A 34 -4.67 4.66 -4.12
N PHE A 35 -4.64 3.82 -5.14
CA PHE A 35 -3.41 3.22 -5.65
C PHE A 35 -2.46 4.28 -6.22
N ASP A 36 -2.97 5.21 -7.02
CA ASP A 36 -2.18 6.28 -7.61
C ASP A 36 -1.61 7.21 -6.52
N ARG A 37 -2.42 7.53 -5.49
CA ARG A 37 -1.96 8.25 -4.29
C ARG A 37 -0.85 7.51 -3.56
N CYS A 38 -0.97 6.19 -3.39
CA CYS A 38 0.09 5.38 -2.80
C CYS A 38 1.38 5.47 -3.62
N VAL A 39 1.29 5.26 -4.94
CA VAL A 39 2.46 5.29 -5.83
C VAL A 39 3.11 6.68 -5.82
N GLY A 40 2.34 7.76 -5.87
CA GLY A 40 2.86 9.13 -5.81
C GLY A 40 3.57 9.47 -4.51
N GLU A 41 3.03 9.04 -3.37
CA GLU A 41 3.68 9.23 -2.06
C GLU A 41 4.96 8.39 -1.93
N LEU A 42 4.89 7.12 -2.33
CA LEU A 42 6.01 6.18 -2.15
C LEU A 42 7.09 6.30 -3.21
N SER A 43 6.77 6.77 -4.42
CA SER A 43 7.75 6.97 -5.50
C SER A 43 8.84 7.98 -5.10
N LYS A 44 8.49 8.95 -4.22
CA LYS A 44 9.46 9.89 -3.63
C LYS A 44 10.55 9.21 -2.80
N TYR A 45 10.23 8.07 -2.19
CA TYR A 45 11.13 7.31 -1.32
C TYR A 45 11.70 6.07 -2.00
N MET A 46 11.00 5.51 -2.99
CA MET A 46 11.30 4.23 -3.64
C MET A 46 10.95 4.28 -5.14
N PRO A 47 11.67 5.09 -5.93
CA PRO A 47 11.39 5.22 -7.36
C PRO A 47 11.52 3.87 -8.07
N GLY A 48 10.56 3.55 -8.94
CA GLY A 48 10.51 2.29 -9.71
C GLY A 48 10.14 1.02 -8.92
N ARG A 49 9.98 1.11 -7.59
CA ARG A 49 9.58 -0.04 -6.74
C ARG A 49 8.26 0.18 -5.99
N ALA A 50 7.78 1.42 -5.96
CA ALA A 50 6.55 1.83 -5.29
C ALA A 50 5.31 1.07 -5.81
N GLU A 51 5.19 0.83 -7.11
CA GLU A 51 4.02 0.17 -7.71
C GLU A 51 3.80 -1.25 -7.18
N GLY A 52 4.83 -2.10 -7.21
CA GLY A 52 4.74 -3.47 -6.70
C GLY A 52 4.48 -3.50 -5.19
N TYR A 53 5.04 -2.56 -4.44
CA TYR A 53 4.83 -2.45 -2.99
C TYR A 53 3.41 -1.98 -2.66
N CYS A 54 2.90 -0.95 -3.34
CA CYS A 54 1.53 -0.45 -3.22
C CYS A 54 0.49 -1.51 -3.62
N ASN A 55 0.82 -2.38 -4.58
CA ASN A 55 -0.05 -3.48 -4.99
C ASN A 55 -0.34 -4.46 -3.84
N LEU A 56 0.72 -4.89 -3.15
CA LEU A 56 0.60 -5.76 -1.97
C LEU A 56 -0.07 -5.05 -0.79
N LEU A 57 0.23 -3.76 -0.62
CA LEU A 57 -0.35 -2.91 0.42
C LEU A 57 -1.85 -2.72 0.27
N HIS A 58 -2.31 -2.42 -0.94
CA HIS A 58 -3.72 -2.26 -1.25
C HIS A 58 -4.50 -3.53 -0.91
N LYS A 59 -4.00 -4.71 -1.31
CA LYS A 59 -4.60 -6.00 -0.96
C LYS A 59 -4.66 -6.21 0.54
N ARG A 60 -3.59 -5.86 1.26
CA ARG A 60 -3.55 -6.00 2.73
C ARG A 60 -4.52 -5.04 3.44
N ALA A 61 -4.74 -3.84 2.89
CA ALA A 61 -5.58 -2.82 3.49
C ALA A 61 -7.08 -3.01 3.17
N THR A 62 -7.41 -3.32 1.91
CA THR A 62 -8.79 -3.41 1.40
C THR A 62 -9.30 -4.82 1.20
N GLY A 63 -8.40 -5.82 1.20
CA GLY A 63 -8.72 -7.22 0.86
C GLY A 63 -8.71 -7.53 -0.64
N ILE A 64 -8.70 -6.52 -1.52
CA ILE A 64 -8.70 -6.69 -2.98
C ILE A 64 -7.45 -6.09 -3.61
N TYR A 65 -7.06 -6.58 -4.78
CA TYR A 65 -5.98 -5.99 -5.55
C TYR A 65 -6.41 -4.64 -6.17
N PRO A 66 -5.49 -3.68 -6.36
CA PRO A 66 -5.81 -2.36 -6.90
C PRO A 66 -6.37 -2.45 -8.31
N ALA A 67 -5.95 -3.42 -9.14
CA ALA A 67 -6.54 -3.66 -10.44
C ALA A 67 -8.03 -4.05 -10.36
N THR A 68 -8.40 -4.88 -9.37
CA THR A 68 -9.80 -5.25 -9.12
C THR A 68 -10.60 -4.06 -8.60
N HIS A 69 -10.01 -3.24 -7.73
CA HIS A 69 -10.63 -2.03 -7.20
C HIS A 69 -10.83 -0.97 -8.30
N ALA A 70 -9.81 -0.72 -9.13
CA ALA A 70 -9.89 0.19 -10.26
C ALA A 70 -10.90 -0.27 -11.32
N LYS A 71 -11.03 -1.59 -11.52
CA LYS A 71 -12.14 -2.18 -12.31
C LYS A 71 -13.50 -1.88 -11.67
N ALA A 72 -13.63 -2.02 -10.35
CA ALA A 72 -14.89 -1.76 -9.65
C ALA A 72 -15.27 -0.27 -9.72
N ASP A 73 -14.28 0.62 -9.63
CA ASP A 73 -14.42 2.07 -9.77
C ASP A 73 -14.82 2.47 -11.21
N ARG A 74 -14.10 2.01 -12.24
CA ARG A 74 -14.43 2.30 -13.65
C ARG A 74 -15.67 1.57 -14.16
N GLY A 75 -16.01 0.44 -13.55
CA GLY A 75 -17.15 -0.40 -13.90
C GLY A 75 -18.41 -0.11 -13.08
N GLY A 76 -18.39 0.93 -12.24
CA GLY A 76 -19.57 1.40 -11.52
C GLY A 76 -20.62 1.91 -12.48
N THR A 77 -21.60 1.04 -12.77
CA THR A 77 -22.96 1.36 -13.23
C THR A 77 -23.77 1.87 -12.06
#